data_AF-A0A924LYX3-F1
#
_entry.id   AF-A0A924LYX3-F1
#
_cell.length_a   1.000
_cell.length_b   1.000
_cell.length_c   1.000
_cell.angle_alpha   90.00
_cell.angle_beta   90.00
_cell.angle_gamma   90.00
#
_symmetry.space_group_name_H-M   'P 1'
#
loop_
_entity.id
_entity.type
_entity.pdbx_description
1 polymer ?
#
loop_
_entity_poly.entity_id
_entity_poly.type
_entity_poly.pdbx_seq_one_letter_code
_entity_poly.pdbx_strand_id
1 'polypeptide(L)'
;MSFYGAVNDAIGRANSAASQLYGYNNYADPRSQPNAQIRNNARLTIDPAYYSIQNESRNAYWQGVPRRDVNQALQASELIRQATYDLSDRPVDNPGQPANVPLAQQHIQYAIQLLNNARY
;
A
#
# COMPACT_ATOMS: atom_id res chain seq x y z
N MET A 1 1.88 -18.96 -2.36
CA MET A 1 1.10 -18.66 -1.14
C MET A 1 -0.36 -18.97 -1.48
N SER A 2 -1.35 -18.91 -0.57
CA SER A 2 -2.77 -18.96 -0.98
C SER A 2 -3.31 -17.54 -1.17
N PHE A 3 -4.42 -17.36 -1.88
CA PHE A 3 -5.04 -16.04 -2.06
C PHE A 3 -5.30 -15.34 -0.72
N TYR A 4 -6.01 -16.00 0.21
CA TYR A 4 -6.27 -15.43 1.53
C TYR A 4 -4.99 -15.26 2.38
N GLY A 5 -3.95 -16.05 2.13
CA GLY A 5 -2.62 -15.83 2.72
C GLY A 5 -2.01 -14.50 2.25
N ALA A 6 -2.09 -14.21 0.94
CA ALA A 6 -1.69 -12.94 0.36
C ALA A 6 -2.48 -11.75 0.90
N VAL A 7 -3.80 -11.90 1.02
CA VAL A 7 -4.66 -10.86 1.60
C VAL A 7 -4.27 -10.55 3.05
N ASN A 8 -4.02 -11.57 3.87
CA ASN A 8 -3.62 -11.37 5.27
C ASN A 8 -2.22 -10.75 5.41
N ASP A 9 -1.24 -11.18 4.60
CA ASP A 9 0.09 -10.57 4.56
C ASP A 9 0.01 -9.10 4.12
N ALA A 10 -0.78 -8.80 3.09
CA ALA A 10 -1.01 -7.43 2.62
C ALA A 10 -1.64 -6.54 3.70
N ILE A 11 -2.62 -7.05 4.47
CA ILE A 11 -3.19 -6.32 5.62
C ILE A 11 -2.11 -6.02 6.66
N GLY A 12 -1.27 -7.01 6.99
CA GLY A 12 -0.18 -6.83 7.95
C GLY A 12 0.82 -5.75 7.50
N ARG A 13 1.23 -5.78 6.24
CA ARG A 13 2.12 -4.79 5.63
C ARG A 13 1.50 -3.40 5.59
N ALA A 14 0.23 -3.30 5.19
CA ALA A 14 -0.48 -2.03 5.10
C ALA A 14 -0.64 -1.37 6.47
N ASN A 15 -0.99 -2.14 7.51
CA ASN A 15 -1.03 -1.64 8.88
C ASN A 15 0.34 -1.21 9.39
N SER A 16 1.40 -1.95 9.09
CA SER A 16 2.78 -1.59 9.46
C SER A 16 3.23 -0.29 8.78
N ALA A 17 2.97 -0.15 7.48
CA ALA A 17 3.27 1.07 6.74
C ALA A 17 2.46 2.27 7.27
N ALA A 18 1.16 2.09 7.55
CA ALA A 18 0.35 3.12 8.19
C ALA A 18 0.92 3.54 9.56
N SER A 19 1.35 2.57 10.38
CA SER A 19 2.00 2.81 11.68
C SER A 19 3.28 3.62 11.54
N GLN A 20 4.10 3.33 10.54
CA GLN A 20 5.33 4.08 10.28
C GLN A 20 5.01 5.52 9.88
N LEU A 21 3.98 5.74 9.05
CA LEU A 21 3.55 7.08 8.62
C LEU A 21 2.95 7.92 9.74
N TYR A 22 2.53 7.37 10.89
CA TYR A 22 2.14 8.17 12.05
C TYR A 22 3.32 8.98 12.64
N GLY A 23 4.55 8.50 12.45
CA GLY A 23 5.75 9.25 12.85
C GLY A 23 6.10 10.41 11.91
N TYR A 24 5.39 10.55 10.78
CA TYR A 24 5.66 11.59 9.80
C TYR A 24 5.25 12.98 10.31
N ASN A 25 6.18 13.91 10.34
CA ASN A 25 5.89 15.29 10.76
C ASN A 25 5.44 16.12 9.55
N ASN A 26 4.14 16.43 9.48
CA ASN A 26 3.55 17.24 8.40
C ASN A 26 4.04 18.70 8.38
N TYR A 27 4.68 19.19 9.45
CA TYR A 27 5.15 20.57 9.57
C TYR A 27 6.64 20.73 9.25
N ALA A 28 7.37 19.63 9.04
CA ALA A 28 8.77 19.64 8.65
C ALA A 28 8.93 19.50 7.12
N ASP A 29 10.07 19.93 6.58
CA ASP A 29 10.37 19.75 5.15
C ASP A 29 10.21 18.26 4.78
N PRO A 30 9.41 17.91 3.76
CA PRO A 30 9.25 16.54 3.32
C PRO A 30 10.59 15.84 3.03
N ARG A 31 11.60 16.53 2.51
CA ARG A 31 12.92 15.96 2.22
C ARG A 31 13.87 15.97 3.41
N SER A 32 13.47 16.57 4.54
CA SER A 32 14.27 16.48 5.76
C SER A 32 14.42 15.02 6.19
N GLN A 33 15.59 14.69 6.71
CA GLN A 33 15.66 13.56 7.64
C GLN A 33 15.01 14.02 8.94
N PRO A 34 14.03 13.30 9.52
CA PRO A 34 13.71 11.86 9.37
C PRO A 34 12.56 11.52 8.40
N ASN A 35 11.84 12.52 7.89
CA ASN A 35 10.63 12.33 7.07
C ASN A 35 10.88 11.49 5.80
N ALA A 36 12.00 11.72 5.10
CA ALA A 36 12.39 10.92 3.95
C ALA A 36 12.59 9.43 4.30
N GLN A 37 13.17 9.14 5.47
CA GLN A 37 13.40 7.78 5.94
C GLN A 37 12.07 7.09 6.30
N ILE A 38 11.18 7.80 7.00
CA ILE A 38 9.86 7.29 7.37
C ILE A 38 9.04 6.91 6.12
N ARG A 39 9.00 7.78 5.11
CA ARG A 39 8.31 7.49 3.85
C ARG A 39 8.91 6.30 3.12
N ASN A 40 10.23 6.26 2.99
CA ASN A 40 10.92 5.18 2.29
C ASN A 40 10.70 3.83 2.97
N ASN A 41 10.71 3.78 4.30
CA ASN A 41 10.41 2.57 5.06
C ASN A 41 8.96 2.12 4.83
N ALA A 42 7.99 3.05 4.88
CA ALA A 42 6.58 2.74 4.63
C ALA A 42 6.37 2.21 3.21
N ARG A 43 7.00 2.84 2.22
CA ARG A 43 6.97 2.42 0.82
C ARG A 43 7.50 1.00 0.65
N LEU A 44 8.71 0.72 1.15
CA LEU A 44 9.34 -0.59 1.04
C LEU A 44 8.58 -1.69 1.79
N THR A 45 7.89 -1.33 2.87
CA THR A 45 7.08 -2.27 3.66
C THR A 45 5.86 -2.75 2.87
N ILE A 46 5.14 -1.84 2.21
CA ILE A 46 3.86 -2.12 1.56
C ILE A 46 3.97 -2.49 0.08
N ASP A 47 5.01 -2.05 -0.63
CA ASP A 47 5.20 -2.30 -2.07
C ASP A 47 5.10 -3.79 -2.48
N PRO A 48 5.68 -4.76 -1.73
CA PRO A 48 5.55 -6.18 -2.06
C PRO A 48 4.11 -6.70 -2.08
N ALA A 49 3.20 -6.07 -1.32
CA ALA A 49 1.81 -6.50 -1.24
C ALA A 49 1.07 -6.39 -2.59
N TYR A 50 1.42 -5.39 -3.40
CA TYR A 50 0.87 -5.24 -4.75
C TYR A 50 1.13 -6.48 -5.60
N TYR A 51 2.41 -6.86 -5.72
CA TYR A 51 2.83 -7.99 -6.54
C TYR A 51 2.28 -9.32 -6.00
N SER A 52 2.22 -9.47 -4.68
CA SER A 52 1.68 -10.66 -4.03
C SER A 52 0.20 -10.87 -4.36
N ILE A 53 -0.63 -9.83 -4.21
CA ILE A 53 -2.06 -9.90 -4.54
C ILE A 53 -2.26 -10.15 -6.03
N GLN A 54 -1.51 -9.46 -6.90
CA GLN A 54 -1.61 -9.63 -8.35
C GLN A 54 -1.30 -11.08 -8.77
N ASN A 55 -0.25 -11.67 -8.18
CA ASN A 55 0.13 -13.05 -8.47
C ASN A 55 -0.93 -14.05 -7.97
N GLU A 56 -1.37 -13.93 -6.72
CA GLU A 56 -2.30 -14.89 -6.13
C GLU A 56 -3.74 -14.74 -6.66
N SER A 57 -4.14 -13.53 -7.08
CA SER A 57 -5.43 -13.30 -7.76
C SER A 57 -5.55 -14.07 -9.08
N ARG A 58 -4.45 -14.29 -9.80
CA ARG A 58 -4.44 -15.13 -11.01
C ARG A 58 -4.73 -16.59 -10.69
N ASN A 59 -4.27 -17.06 -9.53
CA ASN A 59 -4.46 -18.43 -9.06
C ASN A 59 -5.80 -18.61 -8.31
N ALA A 60 -6.42 -17.53 -7.86
CA ALA A 60 -7.62 -17.54 -7.01
C ALA A 60 -8.83 -18.23 -7.67
N TYR A 61 -8.96 -18.13 -9.00
CA TYR A 61 -10.03 -18.82 -9.74
C TYR A 61 -9.97 -20.34 -9.56
N TRP A 62 -8.76 -20.92 -9.62
CA TRP A 62 -8.55 -22.36 -9.42
C TRP A 62 -8.73 -22.80 -7.97
N GLN A 63 -8.64 -21.86 -7.03
CA GLN A 63 -8.83 -22.08 -5.60
C GLN A 63 -10.31 -21.96 -5.16
N GLY A 64 -11.23 -21.70 -6.11
CA GLY A 64 -12.65 -21.52 -5.81
C GLY A 64 -12.99 -20.22 -5.07
N VAL A 65 -12.08 -19.24 -5.09
CA VAL A 65 -12.28 -17.95 -4.42
C VAL A 65 -13.38 -17.15 -5.13
N PRO A 66 -14.33 -16.55 -4.38
CA PRO A 66 -15.36 -15.69 -4.96
C PRO A 66 -14.75 -14.54 -5.78
N ARG A 67 -15.30 -14.29 -6.96
CA ARG A 67 -14.85 -13.18 -7.84
C ARG A 67 -14.93 -11.82 -7.15
N ARG A 68 -15.88 -11.65 -6.22
CA ARG A 68 -16.02 -10.45 -5.40
C ARG A 68 -14.73 -10.16 -4.62
N ASP A 69 -14.23 -11.16 -3.90
CA ASP A 69 -13.05 -11.04 -3.04
C ASP A 69 -11.81 -10.74 -3.88
N VAL A 70 -11.66 -11.43 -5.01
CA VAL A 70 -10.58 -11.18 -5.97
C VAL A 70 -10.63 -9.73 -6.48
N ASN A 71 -11.80 -9.24 -6.87
CA ASN A 71 -11.96 -7.86 -7.34
C ASN A 71 -11.62 -6.84 -6.24
N GLN A 72 -12.05 -7.09 -5.00
CA GLN A 72 -11.74 -6.21 -3.86
C GLN A 72 -10.24 -6.20 -3.54
N ALA A 73 -9.59 -7.37 -3.53
CA ALA A 73 -8.15 -7.47 -3.33
C ALA A 73 -7.37 -6.78 -4.47
N LEU A 74 -7.78 -6.95 -5.73
CA LEU A 74 -7.17 -6.26 -6.87
C LEU A 74 -7.32 -4.74 -6.76
N GLN A 75 -8.51 -4.25 -6.40
CA GLN A 75 -8.73 -2.82 -6.18
C GLN A 75 -7.85 -2.30 -5.03
N ALA A 76 -7.72 -3.05 -3.93
CA ALA A 76 -6.82 -2.71 -2.84
C ALA A 76 -5.36 -2.68 -3.30
N SER A 77 -4.94 -3.61 -4.17
CA SER A 77 -3.58 -3.64 -4.70
C SER A 77 -3.26 -2.40 -5.53
N GLU A 78 -4.21 -1.89 -6.32
CA GLU A 78 -4.01 -0.64 -7.07
C GLU A 78 -3.90 0.58 -6.14
N LEU A 79 -4.67 0.63 -5.05
CA LEU A 79 -4.52 1.66 -4.03
C LEU A 79 -3.15 1.57 -3.33
N ILE A 80 -2.64 0.36 -3.08
CA ILE A 80 -1.28 0.17 -2.55
C ILE A 80 -0.24 0.72 -3.53
N ARG A 81 -0.39 0.44 -4.83
CA ARG A 81 0.49 0.95 -5.88
C ARG A 81 0.43 2.49 -6.00
N GLN A 82 -0.74 3.08 -5.82
CA GLN A 82 -0.90 4.53 -5.77
C GLN A 82 -0.23 5.11 -4.52
N ALA A 83 -0.44 4.49 -3.35
CA ALA A 83 0.22 4.91 -2.12
C ALA A 83 1.75 4.86 -2.23
N THR A 84 2.32 3.81 -2.83
CA THR A 84 3.77 3.73 -3.03
C THR A 84 4.28 4.80 -3.99
N TYR A 85 3.50 5.15 -5.02
CA TYR A 85 3.79 6.28 -5.90
C TYR A 85 3.74 7.62 -5.15
N ASP A 86 2.72 7.84 -4.31
CA ASP A 86 2.55 9.06 -3.51
C ASP A 86 3.66 9.22 -2.44
N LEU A 87 4.21 8.11 -1.95
CA LEU A 87 5.34 8.09 -1.01
C LEU A 87 6.71 8.26 -1.68
N SER A 88 6.80 8.09 -3.01
CA SER A 88 8.04 8.20 -3.76
C SER A 88 8.45 9.67 -3.96
N ASP A 89 9.75 9.94 -3.90
CA ASP A 89 10.26 11.24 -4.32
C ASP A 89 10.10 11.36 -5.84
N ARG A 90 9.31 12.34 -6.29
CA ARG A 90 9.15 12.62 -7.72
C ARG A 90 10.50 13.11 -8.29
N PRO A 91 10.83 12.77 -9.56
CA PRO A 91 12.13 13.07 -10.15
C PRO A 91 12.47 14.55 -10.05
N VAL A 92 13.78 14.81 -10.00
CA VAL A 92 14.42 16.13 -9.87
C VAL A 92 13.96 17.10 -10.98
N ASP A 93 13.49 16.55 -12.10
CA ASP A 93 12.97 17.27 -13.26
C ASP A 93 11.62 17.97 -13.00
N ASN A 94 10.94 17.62 -11.91
CA ASN A 94 9.72 18.30 -11.44
C ASN A 94 9.82 18.61 -9.93
N PRO A 95 10.75 19.50 -9.52
CA PRO A 95 11.24 19.62 -8.15
C PRO A 95 10.21 20.22 -7.16
N GLY A 96 9.01 20.57 -7.61
CA GLY A 96 8.00 21.30 -6.83
C GLY A 96 6.92 20.44 -6.14
N GLN A 97 6.88 19.12 -6.34
CA GLN A 97 5.85 18.28 -5.70
C GLN A 97 6.48 17.27 -4.72
N PRO A 98 6.50 17.59 -3.41
CA PRO A 98 6.89 16.62 -2.40
C PRO A 98 5.94 15.43 -2.37
N ALA A 99 6.39 14.32 -1.79
CA ALA A 99 5.54 13.16 -1.53
C ALA A 99 4.24 13.56 -0.81
N ASN A 100 3.11 13.03 -1.26
CA ASN A 100 1.80 13.35 -0.71
C ASN A 100 1.43 12.32 0.37
N VAL A 101 2.06 12.45 1.53
CA VAL A 101 1.85 11.52 2.65
C VAL A 101 0.39 11.43 3.11
N PRO A 102 -0.38 12.54 3.22
CA PRO A 102 -1.79 12.44 3.58
C PRO A 102 -2.61 11.61 2.59
N LEU A 103 -2.36 11.77 1.28
CA LEU A 103 -3.05 10.98 0.26
C LEU A 103 -2.60 9.51 0.30
N ALA A 104 -1.31 9.25 0.47
CA ALA A 104 -0.80 7.89 0.65
C ALA A 104 -1.44 7.20 1.86
N GLN A 105 -1.59 7.90 2.99
CA GLN A 105 -2.27 7.38 4.18
C GLN A 105 -3.73 7.04 3.88
N GLN A 106 -4.45 7.91 3.16
CA GLN A 106 -5.82 7.61 2.73
C GLN A 106 -5.88 6.36 1.86
N HIS A 107 -5.04 6.27 0.82
CA HIS A 107 -4.98 5.09 -0.05
C HIS A 107 -4.69 3.80 0.74
N ILE A 108 -3.76 3.84 1.70
CA ILE A 108 -3.45 2.70 2.58
C ILE A 108 -4.66 2.30 3.43
N GLN A 109 -5.37 3.26 4.04
CA GLN A 109 -6.55 3.00 4.86
C GLN A 109 -7.69 2.38 4.03
N TYR A 110 -7.95 2.91 2.84
CA TYR A 110 -8.95 2.34 1.92
C TYR A 110 -8.54 0.95 1.42
N ALA A 111 -7.26 0.73 1.14
CA ALA A 111 -6.75 -0.60 0.80
C ALA A 111 -7.00 -1.60 1.93
N ILE A 112 -6.71 -1.23 3.19
CA ILE A 112 -6.98 -2.07 4.37
C ILE A 112 -8.46 -2.44 4.46
N GLN A 113 -9.37 -1.48 4.26
CA GLN A 113 -10.81 -1.75 4.28
C GLN A 113 -11.22 -2.77 3.20
N LEU A 114 -10.74 -2.59 1.97
CA LEU A 114 -11.03 -3.51 0.87
C LEU A 114 -10.44 -4.90 1.11
N LEU A 115 -9.22 -5.00 1.64
CA LEU A 115 -8.60 -6.29 1.99
C LEU A 115 -9.35 -7.01 3.10
N ASN A 116 -9.85 -6.28 4.11
CA ASN A 116 -10.68 -6.88 5.16
C ASN A 116 -12.00 -7.39 4.61
N ASN A 117 -12.59 -6.72 3.61
CA ASN A 117 -13.80 -7.19 2.95
C ASN A 117 -13.54 -8.42 2.07
N ALA A 118 -12.35 -8.50 1.44
CA ALA A 118 -11.92 -9.62 0.60
C ALA A 118 -11.48 -10.86 1.39
N ARG A 119 -11.59 -10.83 2.73
CA ARG A 119 -11.15 -11.90 3.62
C ARG A 119 -12.24 -12.96 3.87
N TYR A 120 -13.46 -12.73 3.41
CA TYR A 120 -14.67 -13.52 3.66
C TYR A 120 -15.49 -13.74 2.39
#